data_AF-A0A151F203-F1
#
_entry.id   AF-A0A151F203-F1
#
_cell.length_a   1.000
_cell.length_b   1.000
_cell.length_c   1.000
_cell.angle_alpha   90.00
_cell.angle_beta   90.00
_cell.angle_gamma   90.00
#
_symmetry.space_group_name_H-M   'P 1'
#
loop_
_entity.id
_entity.type
_entity.pdbx_description
1 polymer ?
#
loop_
_entity_poly.entity_id
_entity_poly.type
_entity_poly.pdbx_seq_one_letter_code
_entity_poly.pdbx_strand_id
1 'polypeptide(L)'
;MKRKIIVIGIISLFVLSGMAISASALPTDGPSGPMSKLYNRLCDMIGWCRGTGVNANMVNITGIFEYDGTNFYIGDAELHFGPTWYIKSAESAVDYDGDGENEYVYDELLGLVDTEITVGAHEQSDGWYSVFTINGEVYREPGVPVWAGIHTWRWRHNQPDE
;
A
#
# COMPACT_ATOMS: atom_id res chain seq x y z
N MET A 1 -58.12 -4.22 -14.35
CA MET A 1 -57.29 -3.02 -14.63
C MET A 1 -55.88 -3.26 -14.07
N LYS A 2 -54.87 -3.47 -14.93
CA LYS A 2 -53.48 -3.74 -14.52
C LYS A 2 -52.71 -2.41 -14.47
N ARG A 3 -52.21 -2.02 -13.30
CA ARG A 3 -51.36 -0.83 -13.13
C ARG A 3 -49.96 -1.16 -13.66
N LYS A 4 -49.47 -0.38 -14.63
CA LYS A 4 -48.10 -0.44 -15.13
C LYS A 4 -47.22 0.38 -14.19
N ILE A 5 -46.19 -0.23 -13.62
CA ILE A 5 -45.13 0.43 -12.86
C ILE A 5 -44.16 1.03 -13.88
N ILE A 6 -43.98 2.34 -13.85
CA ILE A 6 -42.97 3.05 -14.65
C ILE A 6 -41.70 3.08 -13.80
N VAL A 7 -40.68 2.34 -14.22
CA VAL A 7 -39.33 2.42 -13.66
C VAL A 7 -38.63 3.58 -14.36
N ILE A 8 -38.40 4.68 -13.64
CA ILE A 8 -37.55 5.78 -14.11
C ILE A 8 -36.10 5.38 -13.82
N GLY A 9 -35.43 4.83 -14.83
CA GLY A 9 -33.99 4.59 -14.78
C GLY A 9 -33.25 5.92 -14.89
N ILE A 10 -32.57 6.32 -13.83
CA ILE A 10 -31.61 7.43 -13.85
C ILE A 10 -30.35 6.91 -14.54
N ILE A 11 -30.23 7.17 -15.84
CA ILE A 11 -28.96 7.05 -16.56
C ILE A 11 -28.17 8.32 -16.22
N SER A 12 -27.29 8.23 -15.22
CA SER A 12 -26.29 9.28 -14.99
C SER A 12 -25.26 9.23 -16.12
N LEU A 13 -25.47 10.12 -17.09
CA LEU A 13 -24.56 10.43 -18.17
C LEU A 13 -23.29 11.07 -17.58
N PHE A 14 -22.20 10.30 -17.51
CA PHE A 14 -20.87 10.86 -17.26
C PHE A 14 -20.50 11.77 -18.44
N VAL A 15 -20.66 13.07 -18.25
CA VAL A 15 -20.08 14.07 -19.15
C VAL A 15 -18.57 14.04 -18.90
N LEU A 16 -17.84 13.35 -19.77
CA LEU A 16 -16.40 13.56 -19.94
C LEU A 16 -16.19 14.97 -20.51
N SER A 17 -16.20 15.98 -19.65
CA SER A 17 -15.56 17.25 -19.98
C SER A 17 -14.05 17.00 -19.89
N GLY A 18 -13.37 17.11 -21.02
CA GLY A 18 -11.93 17.01 -21.10
C GLY A 18 -11.26 18.07 -20.25
N MET A 19 -10.93 17.72 -19.01
CA MET A 19 -9.86 18.37 -18.27
C MET A 19 -8.57 17.75 -18.80
N ALA A 20 -7.86 18.50 -19.64
CA ALA A 20 -6.46 18.25 -19.87
C ALA A 20 -5.76 18.37 -18.50
N ILE A 21 -5.45 17.24 -17.87
CA ILE A 21 -4.61 17.23 -16.67
C ILE A 21 -3.20 17.51 -17.18
N SER A 22 -2.78 18.77 -17.11
CA SER A 22 -1.38 19.13 -17.23
C SER A 22 -0.61 18.36 -16.15
N ALA A 23 0.31 17.48 -16.56
CA ALA A 23 1.11 16.63 -15.68
C ALA A 23 2.19 17.39 -14.86
N SER A 24 2.00 18.69 -14.65
CA SER A 24 2.92 19.54 -13.89
C SER A 24 2.16 20.19 -12.74
N ALA A 25 2.52 19.81 -11.51
CA ALA A 25 2.01 20.29 -10.22
C ALA A 25 0.71 19.62 -9.73
N LEU A 26 0.81 18.32 -9.42
CA LEU A 26 0.05 17.79 -8.28
C LEU A 26 0.60 18.46 -7.01
N PRO A 27 -0.26 18.96 -6.10
CA PRO A 27 0.20 19.61 -4.89
C PRO A 27 1.03 18.64 -4.06
N THR A 28 2.24 19.06 -3.65
CA THR A 28 3.15 18.31 -2.78
C THR A 28 2.55 18.00 -1.42
N ASP A 29 1.49 18.71 -1.04
CA ASP A 29 0.80 18.57 0.24
C ASP A 29 -0.52 17.81 0.03
N GLY A 30 -0.69 16.74 0.81
CA GLY A 30 -1.85 15.86 0.75
C GLY A 30 -3.11 16.60 1.20
N PRO A 31 -4.30 16.11 0.85
CA PRO A 31 -5.50 16.60 1.51
C PRO A 31 -5.35 16.40 3.02
N SER A 32 -5.38 17.47 3.80
CA SER A 32 -5.34 17.43 5.27
C SER A 32 -6.73 17.12 5.84
N GLY A 33 -6.82 16.32 6.91
CA GLY A 33 -8.07 15.97 7.59
C GLY A 33 -8.65 14.61 7.16
N PRO A 34 -9.93 14.30 7.42
CA PRO A 34 -10.51 12.95 7.27
C PRO A 34 -10.48 12.38 5.84
N MET A 35 -10.17 13.21 4.85
CA MET A 35 -10.00 12.81 3.45
C MET A 35 -8.60 12.23 3.15
N SER A 36 -7.62 12.40 4.05
CA SER A 36 -6.24 11.93 3.89
C SER A 36 -6.16 10.40 3.81
N LYS A 37 -6.85 9.68 4.72
CA LYS A 37 -6.84 8.20 4.73
C LYS A 37 -7.44 7.60 3.47
N LEU A 38 -8.60 8.11 3.01
CA LEU A 38 -9.21 7.64 1.76
C LEU A 38 -8.29 7.91 0.57
N TYR A 39 -7.70 9.10 0.52
CA TYR A 39 -6.75 9.45 -0.52
C TYR A 39 -5.51 8.55 -0.49
N ASN A 40 -4.94 8.28 0.68
CA ASN A 40 -3.80 7.39 0.84
C ASN A 40 -4.14 5.95 0.46
N ARG A 41 -5.33 5.45 0.78
CA ARG A 41 -5.80 4.14 0.28
C ARG A 41 -5.87 4.10 -1.24
N LEU A 42 -6.32 5.18 -1.89
CA LEU A 42 -6.34 5.26 -3.35
C LEU A 42 -4.93 5.32 -3.93
N CYS A 43 -4.04 6.10 -3.32
CA CYS A 43 -2.60 6.16 -3.62
C CYS A 43 -1.94 4.79 -3.50
N ASP A 44 -2.18 4.09 -2.40
CA ASP A 44 -1.75 2.72 -2.17
C ASP A 44 -2.41 1.73 -3.11
N MET A 45 -3.58 2.02 -3.70
CA MET A 45 -4.21 1.15 -4.71
C MET A 45 -3.64 1.34 -6.11
N ILE A 46 -3.20 2.54 -6.44
CA ILE A 46 -2.56 2.84 -7.73
C ILE A 46 -1.03 2.80 -7.65
N GLY A 47 -0.48 2.47 -6.47
CA GLY A 47 0.95 2.45 -6.13
C GLY A 47 1.65 3.79 -6.28
N TRP A 48 0.86 4.86 -6.27
CA TRP A 48 1.37 6.22 -6.19
C TRP A 48 1.49 6.56 -4.72
N CYS A 49 2.63 6.30 -4.11
CA CYS A 49 2.91 6.82 -2.78
C CYS A 49 3.45 8.25 -2.93
N ARG A 50 2.91 9.23 -2.18
CA ARG A 50 3.45 10.61 -2.21
C ARG A 50 4.93 10.60 -1.84
N GLY A 51 5.75 11.41 -2.51
CA GLY A 51 7.19 11.43 -2.28
C GLY A 51 7.95 10.17 -2.69
N THR A 52 7.31 9.16 -3.30
CA THR A 52 7.99 7.89 -3.63
C THR A 52 8.68 7.83 -4.97
N GLY A 53 9.84 7.21 -4.92
CA GLY A 53 10.98 7.28 -5.83
C GLY A 53 12.24 7.22 -4.96
N VAL A 54 13.42 7.43 -5.55
CA VAL A 54 14.72 7.41 -4.83
C VAL A 54 14.84 8.44 -3.69
N ASN A 55 13.85 9.34 -3.54
CA ASN A 55 13.85 10.48 -2.62
C ASN A 55 12.75 10.42 -1.53
N ALA A 56 12.08 9.28 -1.35
CA ALA A 56 11.16 9.12 -0.22
C ALA A 56 11.97 9.21 1.08
N ASN A 57 11.51 10.02 2.04
CA ASN A 57 12.10 9.98 3.37
C ASN A 57 11.67 8.66 4.04
N MET A 58 12.60 7.72 4.10
CA MET A 58 12.39 6.41 4.70
C MET A 58 12.65 6.49 6.21
N VAL A 59 11.74 5.94 6.99
CA VAL A 59 11.86 5.78 8.43
C VAL A 59 11.89 4.30 8.75
N ASN A 60 12.66 3.93 9.77
CA ASN A 60 12.61 2.59 10.36
C ASN A 60 11.71 2.64 11.59
N ILE A 61 10.75 1.72 11.66
CA ILE A 61 9.84 1.57 12.78
C ILE A 61 10.06 0.17 13.35
N THR A 62 10.43 0.10 14.62
CA THR A 62 10.70 -1.16 15.33
C THR A 62 9.73 -1.32 16.49
N GLY A 63 9.16 -2.50 16.65
CA GLY A 63 8.31 -2.84 17.79
C GLY A 63 7.50 -4.10 17.53
N ILE A 64 6.54 -4.36 18.43
CA ILE A 64 5.64 -5.52 18.32
C ILE A 64 4.69 -5.30 17.14
N PHE A 65 4.62 -6.29 16.25
CA PHE A 65 3.72 -6.28 15.11
C PHE A 65 2.34 -6.75 15.52
N GLU A 66 1.34 -5.89 15.32
CA GLU A 66 -0.03 -6.12 15.76
C GLU A 66 -0.99 -6.16 14.56
N TYR A 67 -2.07 -6.95 14.68
CA TYR A 67 -3.12 -7.02 13.67
C TYR A 67 -4.51 -6.93 14.33
N ASP A 68 -5.34 -5.97 13.91
CA ASP A 68 -6.67 -5.72 14.50
C ASP A 68 -7.82 -6.50 13.81
N GLY A 69 -7.50 -7.39 12.87
CA GLY A 69 -8.48 -8.04 11.99
C GLY A 69 -8.76 -7.29 10.68
N THR A 70 -8.19 -6.09 10.51
CA THR A 70 -8.31 -5.27 9.28
C THR A 70 -6.96 -4.70 8.83
N ASN A 71 -6.22 -4.02 9.70
CA ASN A 71 -4.94 -3.39 9.39
C ASN A 71 -3.84 -3.88 10.35
N PHE A 72 -2.59 -3.64 9.95
CA PHE A 72 -1.40 -3.98 10.70
C PHE A 72 -0.80 -2.74 11.36
N TYR A 73 -0.13 -2.92 12.50
CA TYR A 73 0.41 -1.82 13.30
C TYR A 73 1.76 -2.14 13.96
N ILE A 74 2.49 -1.08 14.29
CA ILE A 74 3.49 -1.06 15.36
C ILE A 74 3.19 0.15 16.24
N GLY A 75 2.64 -0.06 17.43
CA GLY A 75 2.14 1.03 18.28
C GLY A 75 1.07 1.85 17.54
N ASP A 76 1.26 3.16 17.45
CA ASP A 76 0.29 4.06 16.78
C ASP A 76 0.48 4.13 15.24
N ALA A 77 1.47 3.43 14.67
CA ALA A 77 1.75 3.45 13.24
C ALA A 77 0.91 2.41 12.48
N GLU A 78 -0.04 2.84 11.64
CA GLU A 78 -0.82 1.99 10.71
C GLU A 78 0.08 1.64 9.50
N LEU A 79 0.35 0.34 9.31
CA LEU A 79 1.26 -0.18 8.31
C LEU A 79 0.52 -0.72 7.08
N HIS A 80 0.92 -0.23 5.90
CA HIS A 80 0.28 -0.53 4.62
C HIS A 80 1.22 -1.24 3.67
N PHE A 81 0.86 -2.48 3.36
CA PHE A 81 1.55 -3.36 2.43
C PHE A 81 0.95 -3.29 1.02
N GLY A 82 0.00 -2.39 0.78
CA GLY A 82 -0.77 -2.28 -0.45
C GLY A 82 -2.21 -2.79 -0.29
N PRO A 83 -2.95 -2.98 -1.40
CA PRO A 83 -4.34 -3.39 -1.36
C PRO A 83 -4.51 -4.78 -0.77
N THR A 84 -5.55 -4.97 0.04
CA THR A 84 -5.87 -6.26 0.65
C THR A 84 -6.03 -7.39 -0.36
N TRP A 85 -6.61 -7.10 -1.54
CA TRP A 85 -6.76 -8.11 -2.59
C TRP A 85 -5.41 -8.58 -3.13
N TYR A 86 -4.40 -7.69 -3.16
CA TYR A 86 -3.07 -8.02 -3.66
C TYR A 86 -2.37 -8.94 -2.68
N ILE A 87 -2.22 -8.51 -1.41
CA ILE A 87 -1.48 -9.28 -0.40
C ILE A 87 -2.09 -10.67 -0.14
N LYS A 88 -3.41 -10.82 -0.34
CA LYS A 88 -4.10 -12.13 -0.24
C LYS A 88 -3.99 -13.03 -1.47
N SER A 89 -3.42 -12.54 -2.56
CA SER A 89 -3.31 -13.28 -3.84
C SER A 89 -1.88 -13.43 -4.34
N ALA A 90 -0.96 -12.62 -3.81
CA ALA A 90 0.44 -12.61 -4.22
C ALA A 90 1.24 -13.57 -3.35
N GLU A 91 1.92 -14.51 -3.99
CA GLU A 91 2.94 -15.34 -3.34
C GLU A 91 4.11 -14.44 -2.88
N SER A 92 4.58 -14.70 -1.67
CA SER A 92 5.75 -14.04 -1.14
C SER A 92 7.02 -14.56 -1.80
N ALA A 93 7.95 -13.63 -2.04
CA ALA A 93 9.26 -13.96 -2.57
C ALA A 93 10.28 -14.30 -1.47
N VAL A 94 9.92 -14.04 -0.20
CA VAL A 94 10.76 -14.19 0.99
C VAL A 94 9.89 -14.82 2.07
N ASP A 95 10.43 -15.82 2.74
CA ASP A 95 9.92 -16.37 4.00
C ASP A 95 10.22 -15.35 5.11
N TYR A 96 9.24 -14.50 5.41
CA TYR A 96 9.41 -13.37 6.33
C TYR A 96 9.28 -13.79 7.79
N ASP A 97 8.42 -14.77 8.10
CA ASP A 97 8.21 -15.27 9.46
C ASP A 97 9.19 -16.38 9.86
N GLY A 98 9.92 -16.93 8.88
CA GLY A 98 11.02 -17.87 9.09
C GLY A 98 10.55 -19.29 9.38
N ASP A 99 9.33 -19.65 8.98
CA ASP A 99 8.77 -20.98 9.22
C ASP A 99 9.22 -22.03 8.20
N GLY A 100 9.88 -21.58 7.11
CA GLY A 100 10.46 -22.40 6.07
C GLY A 100 9.55 -22.66 4.86
N GLU A 101 8.35 -22.10 4.83
CA GLU A 101 7.43 -22.18 3.71
C GLU A 101 7.32 -20.82 2.99
N ASN A 102 7.09 -20.85 1.67
CA ASN A 102 6.75 -19.64 0.93
C ASN A 102 5.24 -19.58 0.78
N GLU A 103 4.60 -18.65 1.49
CA GLU A 103 3.15 -18.50 1.52
C GLU A 103 2.69 -17.27 0.73
N TYR A 104 1.40 -16.93 0.83
CA TYR A 104 0.95 -15.62 0.37
C TYR A 104 1.49 -14.53 1.29
N VAL A 105 1.75 -13.35 0.74
CA VAL A 105 2.22 -12.18 1.51
C VAL A 105 1.37 -11.95 2.76
N TYR A 106 0.05 -12.14 2.68
CA TYR A 106 -0.83 -11.97 3.82
C TYR A 106 -0.58 -12.99 4.95
N ASP A 107 -0.26 -14.24 4.62
CA ASP A 107 -0.06 -15.30 5.60
C ASP A 107 1.31 -15.14 6.29
N GLU A 108 2.35 -14.81 5.51
CA GLU A 108 3.68 -14.39 6.02
C GLU A 108 3.59 -13.23 7.03
N LEU A 109 2.76 -12.22 6.73
CA LEU A 109 2.53 -11.11 7.65
C LEU A 109 1.78 -11.56 8.91
N LEU A 110 0.85 -12.51 8.80
CA LEU A 110 0.16 -13.05 9.97
C LEU A 110 1.09 -13.86 10.87
N GLY A 111 2.04 -14.60 10.31
CA GLY A 111 3.05 -15.34 11.08
C GLY A 111 3.98 -14.43 11.89
N LEU A 112 4.17 -13.19 11.45
CA LEU A 112 4.92 -12.16 12.19
C LEU A 112 4.14 -11.50 13.34
N VAL A 113 2.82 -11.68 13.44
CA VAL A 113 2.01 -11.03 14.50
C VAL A 113 2.48 -11.50 15.88
N ASP A 114 2.49 -10.58 16.85
CA ASP A 114 3.01 -10.77 18.22
C ASP A 114 4.53 -10.96 18.32
N THR A 115 5.27 -10.74 17.22
CA THR A 115 6.75 -10.72 17.21
C THR A 115 7.29 -9.29 17.09
N GLU A 116 8.53 -9.07 17.52
CA GLU A 116 9.22 -7.80 17.29
C GLU A 116 9.80 -7.78 15.88
N ILE A 117 9.41 -6.79 15.07
CA ILE A 117 9.92 -6.60 13.71
C ILE A 117 10.46 -5.18 13.52
N THR A 118 11.25 -4.98 12.47
CA THR A 118 11.63 -3.65 11.98
C THR A 118 11.16 -3.47 10.55
N VAL A 119 10.34 -2.45 10.29
CA VAL A 119 9.90 -2.10 8.94
C VAL A 119 10.58 -0.82 8.46
N GLY A 120 11.05 -0.83 7.22
CA GLY A 120 11.42 0.38 6.49
C GLY A 120 10.18 0.91 5.76
N ALA A 121 9.73 2.11 6.13
CA ALA A 121 8.47 2.66 5.66
C ALA A 121 8.57 4.15 5.29
N HIS A 122 7.59 4.63 4.53
CA HIS A 122 7.41 6.06 4.23
C HIS A 122 6.07 6.55 4.79
N GLU A 123 6.11 7.61 5.59
CA GLU A 123 4.90 8.26 6.11
C GLU A 123 4.20 9.06 4.99
N GLN A 124 2.99 8.65 4.63
CA GLN A 124 2.18 9.37 3.63
C GLN A 124 1.23 10.39 4.26
N SER A 125 0.82 10.15 5.50
CA SER A 125 0.14 11.10 6.37
C SER A 125 0.32 10.66 7.82
N ASP A 126 -0.08 11.52 8.76
CA ASP A 126 -0.07 11.24 10.20
C ASP A 126 -0.57 9.82 10.53
N GLY A 127 0.35 8.99 11.01
CA GLY A 127 0.10 7.59 11.40
C GLY A 127 -0.07 6.59 10.25
N TRP A 128 0.05 6.98 8.97
CA TRP A 128 -0.13 6.13 7.79
C TRP A 128 1.20 5.86 7.09
N TYR A 129 1.68 4.62 7.18
CA TYR A 129 3.00 4.24 6.71
C TYR A 129 2.94 3.19 5.61
N SER A 130 3.54 3.50 4.48
CA SER A 130 3.72 2.56 3.39
C SER A 130 5.00 1.76 3.59
N VAL A 131 4.91 0.44 3.68
CA VAL A 131 6.06 -0.44 3.98
C VAL A 131 6.81 -0.83 2.70
N PHE A 132 8.14 -0.87 2.77
CA PHE A 132 9.04 -1.24 1.66
C PHE A 132 10.01 -2.36 2.04
N THR A 133 10.42 -2.42 3.31
CA THR A 133 11.24 -3.52 3.83
C THR A 133 10.67 -4.07 5.14
N ILE A 134 10.91 -5.35 5.39
CA ILE A 134 10.55 -6.07 6.62
C ILE A 134 11.80 -6.79 7.09
N ASN A 135 12.27 -6.52 8.30
CA ASN A 135 13.49 -7.10 8.89
C ASN A 135 14.73 -7.02 7.98
N GLY A 136 14.83 -5.94 7.17
CA GLY A 136 15.92 -5.73 6.21
C GLY A 136 15.66 -6.28 4.80
N GLU A 137 14.69 -7.20 4.67
CA GLU A 137 14.31 -7.82 3.40
C GLU A 137 13.39 -6.91 2.58
N VAL A 138 13.57 -6.93 1.26
CA VAL A 138 12.82 -6.06 0.34
C VAL A 138 11.44 -6.66 0.04
N TYR A 139 10.41 -6.02 0.60
CA TYR A 139 9.01 -6.31 0.32
C TYR A 139 8.56 -5.72 -1.01
N ARG A 140 8.80 -4.42 -1.23
CA ARG A 140 8.48 -3.76 -2.50
C ARG A 140 9.39 -2.57 -2.77
N GLU A 141 9.45 -2.18 -4.03
CA GLU A 141 10.25 -1.04 -4.45
C GLU A 141 9.47 0.28 -4.38
N PRO A 142 10.16 1.41 -4.05
CA PRO A 142 9.58 2.73 -4.19
C PRO A 142 9.21 3.07 -5.63
N GLY A 143 8.02 3.64 -5.83
CA GLY A 143 7.63 4.31 -7.07
C GLY A 143 6.86 3.45 -8.10
N VAL A 144 6.70 2.13 -7.88
CA VAL A 144 5.82 1.30 -8.71
C VAL A 144 4.90 0.42 -7.83
N PRO A 145 3.57 0.42 -8.04
CA PRO A 145 2.66 -0.54 -7.40
C PRO A 145 3.11 -1.98 -7.60
N VAL A 146 3.20 -2.74 -6.51
CA VAL A 146 3.64 -4.16 -6.51
C VAL A 146 2.71 -5.09 -7.33
N TRP A 147 1.54 -4.61 -7.72
CA TRP A 147 0.57 -5.33 -8.54
C TRP A 147 0.45 -4.82 -9.99
N ALA A 148 1.24 -3.83 -10.43
CA ALA A 148 1.18 -3.36 -11.82
C ALA A 148 1.97 -4.23 -12.81
N GLY A 149 2.52 -5.36 -12.39
CA GLY A 149 3.15 -6.35 -13.27
C GLY A 149 4.45 -5.91 -13.95
N ILE A 150 4.96 -4.71 -13.65
CA ILE A 150 6.25 -4.19 -14.14
C ILE A 150 7.15 -3.98 -12.92
N HIS A 151 7.83 -5.04 -12.48
CA HIS A 151 8.87 -4.97 -11.45
C HIS A 151 10.23 -5.18 -12.08
N THR A 152 11.03 -4.13 -12.11
CA THR A 152 12.47 -4.28 -12.24
C THR A 152 12.98 -4.36 -10.81
N TRP A 153 13.35 -5.55 -10.32
CA TRP A 153 13.82 -5.80 -8.93
C TRP A 153 15.18 -5.14 -8.60
N ARG A 154 15.32 -3.85 -8.91
CA ARG A 154 16.53 -3.05 -8.78
C ARG A 154 17.05 -2.95 -7.35
N TRP A 155 16.18 -2.87 -6.34
CA TRP A 155 16.57 -2.77 -4.92
C TRP A 155 16.97 -4.12 -4.33
N ARG A 156 16.36 -5.22 -4.80
CA ARG A 156 16.80 -6.58 -4.44
C ARG A 156 18.18 -6.91 -5.02
N HIS A 157 18.48 -6.41 -6.23
CA HIS A 157 19.75 -6.67 -6.91
C HIS A 157 20.89 -5.69 -6.57
N ASN A 158 20.60 -4.58 -5.88
CA ASN A 158 21.60 -3.56 -5.51
C ASN A 158 21.91 -3.52 -4.01
N GLN A 159 21.49 -4.50 -3.22
CA GLN A 159 22.06 -4.64 -1.88
C GLN A 159 23.51 -5.10 -2.05
N PRO A 160 24.51 -4.38 -1.48
CA PRO A 160 25.87 -4.90 -1.46
C PRO A 160 25.88 -6.21 -0.67
N ASP A 161 26.48 -7.25 -1.23
CA ASP A 161 26.86 -8.42 -0.46
C ASP A 161 27.86 -7.93 0.62
N GLU A 162 27.42 -7.88 1.88
CA GLU A 162 28.16 -7.62 3.14
C GLU A 162 29.18 -6.45 3.18
#